data_AF-X6LAT3-F1
#
_entry.id   AF-X6LAT3-F1
#
_cell.length_a   1.000
_cell.length_b   1.000
_cell.length_c   1.000
_cell.angle_alpha   90.00
_cell.angle_beta   90.00
_cell.angle_gamma   90.00
#
_symmetry.space_group_name_H-M   'P 1'
#
loop_
_entity.id
_entity.type
_entity.pdbx_description
1 polymer ?
#
loop_
_entity_poly.entity_id
_entity_poly.type
_entity_poly.pdbx_seq_one_letter_code
_entity_poly.pdbx_strand_id
1 'polypeptide(L)'
;MKSYNSQQKDSECIKALQAISVKLNDHQLYLLVEHLLEKAKHRPTVYTYNALSEMSKDMWKRVIITVLKKEENQNKLMNKDSRSNFLKLFSNNVNEQKQKNSKEMELLAFGLFLVNPRIQLNCNDNITLDPLHELILYYYRQATEWGFLNLQSKWDHKNDNNIPYPQCANDKTYQKHYTVVHAAAQLGNLSQFKLVLQNNPHIGINDSYNEHRQTPLHLAVNNQHWDIARYCIEKGAYIDIREGAVNSLILRTPFENIIEYIMKHKKNKNSKEFLDATEIGKWILRQRIMYPIKRIEYAIDYTKNKLINENDITQIIDEEGYETLLEESAAFLLGVNQRYLKEILIRSNLLYWAASRNIICIKDENSRQKSFDRGWCLIPFLIFRIFLLFEICVNLRKEERHFIGLPKGTTFEQVYEKLVRELQVQLTTYWDYVTTEEFKHKCPDLFEDWSCNVVDRLMNLKPWCEVTLVVGHDGHCIYLSLCKTLDSILVRVDNRWMHTVPVNTPHPENELGLIQSYLVAYFNLNSPNLDKNKKWLKEYIKNATKLRDSDSNESMRHLYCSDNKSSFPREGNVLSIVKHWPYRPTQTNAASSYLRSNNVGYRIRLGDVIYTWVKNQEYKSFVFNKTNYNSH
;
A
#
# COMPACT_ATOMS: atom_id res chain seq x y z
N MET A 1 3.51 -40.49 10.31
CA MET A 1 2.16 -41.08 10.54
C MET A 1 1.46 -40.61 11.82
N LYS A 2 2.15 -40.32 12.94
CA LYS A 2 1.49 -39.81 14.17
C LYS A 2 0.97 -38.35 14.09
N SER A 3 1.55 -37.46 13.27
CA SER A 3 1.09 -36.05 13.15
C SER A 3 -0.12 -35.84 12.22
N TYR A 4 -0.33 -36.75 11.26
CA TYR A 4 -1.48 -36.67 10.33
C TYR A 4 -2.79 -37.01 11.05
N ASN A 5 -2.75 -37.96 12.00
CA ASN A 5 -3.89 -38.33 12.84
C ASN A 5 -4.28 -37.27 13.89
N SER A 6 -3.36 -36.40 14.32
CA SER A 6 -3.70 -35.33 15.28
C SER A 6 -4.39 -34.16 14.59
N GLN A 7 -3.93 -33.75 13.41
CA GLN A 7 -4.55 -32.66 12.63
C GLN A 7 -5.97 -33.00 12.17
N GLN A 8 -6.24 -34.26 11.82
CA GLN A 8 -7.58 -34.71 11.42
C GLN A 8 -8.55 -34.75 12.62
N LYS A 9 -8.10 -35.23 13.79
CA LYS A 9 -8.88 -35.17 15.04
C LYS A 9 -9.15 -33.74 15.48
N ASP A 10 -8.17 -32.84 15.36
CA ASP A 10 -8.35 -31.42 15.71
C ASP A 10 -9.38 -30.74 14.80
N SER A 11 -9.41 -31.07 13.50
CA SER A 11 -10.41 -30.56 12.55
C SER A 11 -11.83 -31.02 12.86
N GLU A 12 -12.02 -32.29 13.22
CA GLU A 12 -13.32 -32.84 13.62
C GLU A 12 -13.82 -32.22 14.93
N CYS A 13 -12.92 -32.05 15.91
CA CYS A 13 -13.24 -31.38 17.18
C CYS A 13 -13.59 -29.90 17.00
N ILE A 14 -12.93 -29.17 16.08
CA ILE A 14 -13.26 -27.77 15.77
C ILE A 14 -14.65 -27.66 15.13
N LYS A 15 -14.98 -28.56 14.18
CA LYS A 15 -16.31 -28.61 13.56
C LYS A 15 -17.41 -28.94 14.58
N ALA A 16 -17.14 -29.88 15.49
CA ALA A 16 -18.05 -30.20 16.58
C ALA A 16 -18.24 -29.02 17.53
N LEU A 17 -17.16 -28.31 17.90
CA LEU A 17 -17.23 -27.10 18.70
C LEU A 17 -18.03 -26.00 18.02
N GLN A 18 -17.85 -25.74 16.72
CA GLN A 18 -18.66 -24.78 15.96
C GLN A 18 -20.15 -25.14 16.00
N ALA A 19 -20.48 -26.41 15.72
CA ALA A 19 -21.87 -26.89 15.71
C ALA A 19 -22.57 -26.77 17.08
N ILE A 20 -21.82 -27.01 18.16
CA ILE A 20 -22.32 -26.86 19.53
C ILE A 20 -22.44 -25.37 19.89
N SER A 21 -21.46 -24.55 19.53
CA SER A 21 -21.38 -23.15 19.94
C SER A 21 -22.51 -22.28 19.39
N VAL A 22 -23.07 -22.62 18.22
CA VAL A 22 -24.26 -21.95 17.65
C VAL A 22 -25.51 -22.21 18.50
N LYS A 23 -25.58 -23.31 19.25
CA LYS A 23 -26.71 -23.67 20.12
C LYS A 23 -26.56 -23.16 21.56
N LEU A 24 -25.41 -22.58 21.90
CA LEU A 24 -25.16 -22.06 23.25
C LEU A 24 -25.85 -20.71 23.46
N ASN A 25 -26.41 -20.50 24.65
CA ASN A 25 -26.84 -19.18 25.08
C ASN A 25 -25.62 -18.28 25.40
N ASP A 26 -25.84 -16.97 25.56
CA ASP A 26 -24.75 -15.99 25.74
C ASP A 26 -23.83 -16.31 26.92
N HIS A 27 -24.40 -16.79 28.02
CA HIS A 27 -23.64 -17.16 29.22
C HIS A 27 -22.78 -18.41 29.01
N GLN A 28 -23.35 -19.45 28.40
CA GLN A 28 -22.64 -20.68 28.06
C GLN A 28 -21.54 -20.44 27.03
N LEU A 29 -21.79 -19.57 26.05
CA LEU A 29 -20.82 -19.17 25.04
C LEU A 29 -19.65 -18.41 25.66
N TYR A 30 -19.93 -17.47 26.57
CA TYR A 30 -18.89 -16.76 27.33
C TYR A 30 -18.01 -17.73 28.12
N LEU A 31 -18.58 -18.68 28.88
CA LEU A 31 -17.79 -19.65 29.67
C LEU A 31 -16.89 -20.53 28.78
N LEU A 32 -17.38 -20.94 27.62
CA LEU A 32 -16.59 -21.70 26.65
C LEU A 32 -15.38 -20.89 26.16
N VAL A 33 -15.60 -19.62 25.80
CA VAL A 33 -14.56 -18.73 25.28
C VAL A 33 -13.55 -18.38 26.36
N GLU A 34 -14.01 -18.07 27.58
CA GLU A 34 -13.15 -17.84 28.73
C GLU A 34 -12.22 -19.04 28.98
N HIS A 35 -12.75 -20.26 28.99
CA HIS A 35 -11.95 -21.47 29.15
C HIS A 35 -10.91 -21.66 28.03
N LEU A 36 -11.29 -21.40 26.78
CA LEU A 36 -10.37 -21.48 25.63
C LEU A 36 -9.27 -20.42 25.72
N LEU A 37 -9.60 -19.21 26.17
CA LEU A 37 -8.66 -18.10 26.35
C LEU A 37 -7.70 -18.33 27.51
N GLU A 38 -8.18 -18.85 28.64
CA GLU A 38 -7.30 -19.26 29.76
C GLU A 38 -6.31 -20.34 29.31
N LYS A 39 -6.80 -21.34 28.56
CA LYS A 39 -5.95 -22.40 28.03
C LYS A 39 -4.92 -21.86 27.04
N ALA A 40 -5.32 -20.94 26.16
CA ALA A 40 -4.43 -20.28 25.21
C ALA A 40 -3.36 -19.42 25.92
N LYS A 41 -3.71 -18.75 27.02
CA LYS A 41 -2.79 -17.93 27.82
C LYS A 41 -1.74 -18.77 28.55
N HIS A 42 -2.11 -19.96 29.05
CA HIS A 42 -1.18 -20.84 29.78
C HIS A 42 -0.38 -21.83 28.90
N ARG A 43 -0.98 -22.32 27.82
CA ARG A 43 -0.34 -23.24 26.86
C ARG A 43 -0.93 -23.02 25.46
N PRO A 44 -0.33 -22.14 24.64
CA PRO A 44 -0.83 -21.90 23.29
C PRO A 44 -0.64 -23.16 22.44
N THR A 45 -1.75 -23.78 22.04
CA THR A 45 -1.76 -24.90 21.09
C THR A 45 -2.39 -24.44 19.77
N VAL A 46 -1.98 -25.07 18.67
CA VAL A 46 -2.59 -24.83 17.34
C VAL A 46 -4.10 -25.04 17.40
N TYR A 47 -4.56 -26.04 18.16
CA TYR A 47 -5.98 -26.32 18.39
C TYR A 47 -6.73 -25.14 19.05
N THR A 48 -6.21 -24.57 20.13
CA THR A 48 -6.86 -23.46 20.84
C THR A 48 -6.95 -22.20 19.99
N TYR A 49 -5.92 -21.90 19.21
CA TYR A 49 -5.94 -20.76 18.28
C TYR A 49 -6.96 -20.96 17.16
N ASN A 50 -6.94 -22.13 16.51
CA ASN A 50 -7.86 -22.44 15.43
C ASN A 50 -9.32 -22.44 15.92
N ALA A 51 -9.60 -23.00 17.09
CA ALA A 51 -10.95 -22.98 17.67
C ALA A 51 -11.47 -21.55 17.91
N LEU A 52 -10.63 -20.64 18.39
CA LEU A 52 -11.00 -19.23 18.63
C LEU A 52 -11.11 -18.41 17.33
N SER A 53 -10.24 -18.68 16.34
CA SER A 53 -10.25 -17.99 15.04
C SER A 53 -11.43 -18.39 14.16
N GLU A 54 -11.97 -19.59 14.34
CA GLU A 54 -13.09 -20.15 13.59
C GLU A 54 -14.47 -19.76 14.17
N MET A 55 -14.49 -18.96 15.24
CA MET A 55 -15.71 -18.39 15.80
C MET A 55 -16.26 -17.26 14.93
N SER A 56 -17.58 -17.20 14.78
CA SER A 56 -18.22 -16.14 14.00
C SER A 56 -18.11 -14.77 14.70
N LYS A 57 -18.19 -13.69 13.90
CA LYS A 57 -18.23 -12.31 14.43
C LYS A 57 -19.39 -12.08 15.39
N ASP A 58 -20.53 -12.74 15.15
CA ASP A 58 -21.71 -12.68 16.02
C ASP A 58 -21.42 -13.31 17.38
N MET A 59 -20.77 -14.48 17.40
CA MET A 59 -20.38 -15.15 18.64
C MET A 59 -19.44 -14.29 19.47
N TRP A 60 -18.42 -13.69 18.84
CA TRP A 60 -17.54 -12.76 19.53
C TRP A 60 -18.27 -11.51 20.02
N LYS A 61 -19.19 -10.95 19.24
CA LYS A 61 -20.02 -9.81 19.65
C LYS A 61 -20.83 -10.15 20.91
N ARG A 62 -21.48 -11.31 20.95
CA ARG A 62 -22.25 -11.81 22.10
C ARG A 62 -21.38 -11.95 23.35
N VAL A 63 -20.17 -12.48 23.22
CA VAL A 63 -19.21 -12.62 24.33
C VAL A 63 -18.78 -11.26 24.87
N ILE A 64 -18.42 -10.32 24.00
CA ILE A 64 -18.03 -8.95 24.39
C ILE A 64 -19.17 -8.28 25.16
N ILE A 65 -20.39 -8.30 24.61
CA ILE A 65 -21.57 -7.70 25.26
C ILE A 65 -21.81 -8.32 26.64
N THR A 66 -21.65 -9.64 26.76
CA THR A 66 -21.84 -10.37 28.03
C THR A 66 -20.84 -9.92 29.10
N VAL A 67 -19.56 -9.79 28.73
CA VAL A 67 -18.50 -9.33 29.64
C VAL A 67 -18.73 -7.87 30.04
N LEU A 68 -19.03 -6.99 29.07
CA LEU A 68 -19.27 -5.57 29.34
C LEU A 68 -20.47 -5.33 30.28
N LYS A 69 -21.57 -6.08 30.11
CA LYS A 69 -22.73 -6.00 31.00
C LYS A 69 -22.43 -6.50 32.41
N LYS A 70 -21.60 -7.53 32.54
CA LYS A 70 -21.16 -8.06 33.84
C LYS A 70 -20.37 -7.00 34.62
N GLU A 71 -19.46 -6.30 33.95
CA GLU A 71 -18.66 -5.20 34.52
C GLU A 71 -19.52 -3.98 34.88
N GLU A 72 -20.46 -3.60 34.02
CA GLU A 72 -21.39 -2.50 34.32
C GLU A 72 -22.18 -2.77 35.62
N ASN A 73 -22.66 -4.01 35.80
CA ASN A 73 -23.38 -4.40 37.01
C ASN A 73 -22.48 -4.41 38.26
N GLN A 74 -21.22 -4.82 38.13
CA GLN A 74 -20.24 -4.76 39.23
C GLN A 74 -19.90 -3.32 39.62
N ASN A 75 -19.73 -2.43 38.65
CA ASN A 75 -19.42 -1.01 38.91
C ASN A 75 -20.61 -0.28 39.56
N LYS A 76 -21.85 -0.60 39.18
CA LYS A 76 -23.07 -0.10 39.85
C LYS A 76 -23.17 -0.55 41.31
N LEU A 77 -22.81 -1.81 41.62
CA LEU A 77 -22.83 -2.32 43.00
C LEU A 77 -21.78 -1.64 43.91
N MET A 78 -20.70 -1.13 43.33
CA MET A 78 -19.55 -0.59 44.06
C MET A 78 -19.62 0.94 44.29
N ASN A 79 -20.68 1.61 43.86
CA ASN A 79 -20.92 3.06 44.04
C ASN A 79 -19.70 3.94 43.66
N LYS A 80 -19.00 3.57 42.58
CA LYS A 80 -17.78 4.27 42.13
C LYS A 80 -18.15 5.45 41.22
N ASP A 81 -17.69 6.64 41.55
CA ASP A 81 -17.72 7.80 40.64
C ASP A 81 -16.69 7.60 39.51
N SER A 82 -17.15 7.25 38.31
CA SER A 82 -16.32 6.99 37.12
C SER A 82 -15.39 8.16 36.78
N ARG A 83 -15.84 9.39 37.07
CA ARG A 83 -15.14 10.65 36.74
C ARG A 83 -13.90 10.88 37.63
N SER A 84 -13.87 10.31 38.84
CA SER A 84 -12.76 10.47 39.79
C SER A 84 -11.51 9.66 39.40
N ASN A 85 -11.66 8.54 38.71
CA ASN A 85 -10.52 7.71 38.30
C ASN A 85 -9.83 8.27 37.05
N PHE A 86 -10.61 8.85 36.12
CA PHE A 86 -10.09 9.45 34.90
C PHE A 86 -9.06 10.56 35.17
N LEU A 87 -9.32 11.42 36.15
CA LEU A 87 -8.39 12.52 36.51
C LEU A 87 -7.17 12.06 37.31
N LYS A 88 -7.23 10.94 38.04
CA LYS A 88 -6.08 10.41 38.80
C LYS A 88 -5.06 9.68 37.92
N LEU A 89 -5.48 9.15 36.77
CA LEU A 89 -4.64 8.37 35.85
C LEU A 89 -3.61 9.19 35.05
N PHE A 90 -3.80 10.50 34.93
CA PHE A 90 -2.83 11.41 34.29
C PHE A 90 -1.87 12.07 35.28
N SER A 91 -1.90 11.65 36.55
CA SER A 91 -0.90 12.07 37.54
C SER A 91 0.27 11.09 37.55
N ASN A 92 1.48 11.60 37.29
CA ASN A 92 2.74 10.84 37.12
C ASN A 92 3.24 10.08 38.37
N ASN A 93 2.38 9.73 39.33
CA ASN A 93 2.76 8.91 40.48
C ASN A 93 2.48 7.44 40.19
N VAL A 94 3.49 6.76 39.64
CA VAL A 94 3.52 5.31 39.40
C VAL A 94 3.63 4.48 40.69
N ASN A 95 3.72 5.11 41.86
CA ASN A 95 3.82 4.37 43.12
C ASN A 95 2.47 4.27 43.83
N GLU A 96 2.02 3.01 43.95
CA GLU A 96 0.91 2.49 44.74
C GLU A 96 -0.52 2.79 44.24
N GLN A 97 -1.00 1.91 43.35
CA GLN A 97 -2.38 1.45 43.41
C GLN A 97 -2.50 0.04 42.82
N LYS A 98 -2.57 -0.98 43.69
CA LYS A 98 -3.17 -2.28 43.35
C LYS A 98 -4.66 -2.07 43.05
N GLN A 99 -4.98 -1.56 41.86
CA GLN A 99 -6.33 -1.63 41.34
C GLN A 99 -6.57 -3.08 40.90
N LYS A 100 -7.61 -3.69 41.48
CA LYS A 100 -7.96 -5.09 41.29
C LYS A 100 -8.36 -5.29 39.83
N ASN A 101 -7.46 -5.87 39.02
CA ASN A 101 -7.71 -6.16 37.61
C ASN A 101 -8.92 -7.09 37.47
N SER A 102 -9.89 -6.75 36.63
CA SER A 102 -10.94 -7.69 36.22
C SER A 102 -10.29 -8.76 35.35
N LYS A 103 -10.21 -9.98 35.86
CA LYS A 103 -9.61 -11.13 35.16
C LYS A 103 -10.35 -11.38 33.84
N GLU A 104 -11.65 -11.13 33.82
CA GLU A 104 -12.52 -11.26 32.67
C GLU A 104 -12.17 -10.26 31.55
N MET A 105 -11.97 -8.97 31.89
CA MET A 105 -11.56 -7.94 30.93
C MET A 105 -10.17 -8.22 30.36
N GLU A 106 -9.25 -8.70 31.20
CA GLU A 106 -7.90 -9.05 30.79
C GLU A 106 -7.88 -10.24 29.80
N LEU A 107 -8.65 -11.29 30.09
CA LEU A 107 -8.80 -12.44 29.19
C LEU A 107 -9.50 -12.06 27.87
N LEU A 108 -10.52 -11.20 27.94
CA LEU A 108 -11.20 -10.72 26.73
C LEU A 108 -10.27 -9.89 25.85
N ALA A 109 -9.48 -8.98 26.44
CA ALA A 109 -8.46 -8.22 25.72
C ALA A 109 -7.42 -9.15 25.05
N PHE A 110 -6.95 -10.19 25.76
CA PHE A 110 -6.09 -11.24 25.19
C PHE A 110 -6.74 -11.92 23.98
N GLY A 111 -8.02 -12.28 24.06
CA GLY A 111 -8.75 -12.92 22.96
C GLY A 111 -8.94 -12.01 21.74
N LEU A 112 -9.31 -10.75 21.96
CA LEU A 112 -9.45 -9.76 20.91
C LEU A 112 -8.12 -9.50 20.21
N PHE A 113 -7.02 -9.50 20.96
CA PHE A 113 -5.68 -9.36 20.41
C PHE A 113 -5.27 -10.57 19.58
N LEU A 114 -5.49 -11.78 20.11
CA LEU A 114 -5.08 -13.05 19.48
C LEU A 114 -5.79 -13.30 18.15
N VAL A 115 -7.09 -12.98 18.07
CA VAL A 115 -7.94 -13.34 16.92
C VAL A 115 -8.28 -12.13 16.04
N ASN A 116 -8.19 -10.91 16.56
CA ASN A 116 -8.59 -9.67 15.90
C ASN A 116 -9.92 -9.77 15.13
N PRO A 117 -11.01 -10.18 15.79
CA PRO A 117 -12.30 -10.25 15.15
C PRO A 117 -12.77 -8.80 14.89
N ARG A 118 -12.88 -8.40 13.62
CA ARG A 118 -13.39 -7.07 13.22
C ARG A 118 -14.88 -6.95 13.55
N ILE A 119 -15.18 -6.56 14.78
CA ILE A 119 -16.53 -6.47 15.34
C ILE A 119 -16.98 -5.01 15.38
N GLN A 120 -18.20 -4.76 14.94
CA GLN A 120 -18.87 -3.48 15.10
C GLN A 120 -19.89 -3.58 16.24
N LEU A 121 -19.77 -2.69 17.21
CA LEU A 121 -20.75 -2.49 18.28
C LEU A 121 -21.59 -1.26 17.91
N ASN A 122 -22.91 -1.39 17.94
CA ASN A 122 -23.86 -0.32 17.59
C ASN A 122 -24.46 0.29 18.85
N CYS A 123 -24.93 1.54 18.74
CA CYS A 123 -25.57 2.28 19.84
C CYS A 123 -26.79 1.55 20.45
N ASN A 124 -27.44 0.65 19.68
CA ASN A 124 -28.59 -0.15 20.11
C ASN A 124 -28.20 -1.36 20.98
N ASP A 125 -26.92 -1.64 21.20
CA ASP A 125 -26.46 -2.80 21.99
C ASP A 125 -26.61 -2.58 23.52
N ASN A 126 -27.16 -1.43 23.95
CA ASN A 126 -27.39 -1.05 25.36
C ASN A 126 -26.15 -1.22 26.25
N ILE A 127 -24.98 -0.79 25.75
CA ILE A 127 -23.72 -0.78 26.50
C ILE A 127 -23.42 0.68 26.86
N THR A 128 -23.15 0.96 28.14
CA THR A 128 -22.63 2.26 28.56
C THR A 128 -21.22 2.51 28.01
N LEU A 129 -20.83 3.78 27.80
CA LEU A 129 -19.53 4.12 27.20
C LEU A 129 -18.34 3.73 28.09
N ASP A 130 -18.55 3.60 29.40
CA ASP A 130 -17.51 3.45 30.41
C ASP A 130 -16.83 2.06 30.38
N PRO A 131 -17.55 0.91 30.40
CA PRO A 131 -16.92 -0.41 30.33
C PRO A 131 -16.23 -0.67 28.99
N LEU A 132 -16.74 -0.07 27.90
CA LEU A 132 -16.10 -0.17 26.58
C LEU A 132 -14.75 0.56 26.56
N HIS A 133 -14.69 1.76 27.15
CA HIS A 133 -13.42 2.48 27.32
C HIS A 133 -12.45 1.71 28.20
N GLU A 134 -12.94 1.08 29.27
CA GLU A 134 -12.12 0.27 30.15
C GLU A 134 -11.52 -0.95 29.42
N LEU A 135 -12.31 -1.67 28.62
CA LEU A 135 -11.83 -2.77 27.77
C LEU A 135 -10.75 -2.30 26.76
N ILE A 136 -10.96 -1.13 26.16
CA ILE A 136 -9.97 -0.50 25.25
C ILE A 136 -8.66 -0.21 26.01
N LEU A 137 -8.74 0.30 27.24
CA LEU A 137 -7.56 0.55 28.08
C LEU A 137 -6.85 -0.74 28.49
N TYR A 138 -7.58 -1.81 28.82
CA TYR A 138 -6.98 -3.14 29.07
C TYR A 138 -6.30 -3.69 27.83
N TYR A 139 -6.92 -3.54 26.66
CA TYR A 139 -6.34 -3.90 25.37
C TYR A 139 -5.02 -3.16 25.14
N TYR A 140 -4.96 -1.86 25.39
CA TYR A 140 -3.72 -1.07 25.29
C TYR A 140 -2.68 -1.43 26.36
N ARG A 141 -3.09 -1.72 27.60
CA ARG A 141 -2.18 -2.11 28.69
C ARG A 141 -1.54 -3.48 28.41
N GLN A 142 -2.33 -4.45 27.96
CA GLN A 142 -1.84 -5.80 27.60
C GLN A 142 -0.99 -5.77 26.32
N ALA A 143 -1.32 -4.92 25.35
CA ALA A 143 -0.44 -4.63 24.21
C ALA A 143 0.94 -4.14 24.70
N THR A 144 0.96 -3.20 25.66
CA THR A 144 2.20 -2.71 26.28
C THR A 144 2.97 -3.80 27.04
N GLU A 145 2.29 -4.61 27.86
CA GLU A 145 2.90 -5.72 28.63
C GLU A 145 3.48 -6.84 27.73
N TRP A 146 2.95 -7.02 26.52
CA TRP A 146 3.47 -7.97 25.53
C TRP A 146 4.39 -7.34 24.48
N GLY A 147 4.86 -6.11 24.70
CA GLY A 147 5.84 -5.44 23.83
C GLY A 147 5.27 -4.90 22.52
N PHE A 148 3.95 -4.80 22.37
CA PHE A 148 3.32 -4.00 21.33
C PHE A 148 3.29 -2.54 21.78
N LEU A 149 4.38 -1.82 21.49
CA LEU A 149 4.52 -0.39 21.80
C LEU A 149 3.32 0.43 21.32
N ASN A 150 2.82 1.28 22.21
CA ASN A 150 2.01 2.45 21.87
C ASN A 150 2.67 3.22 20.73
N LEU A 151 1.89 3.68 19.75
CA LEU A 151 2.38 4.59 18.68
C LEU A 151 3.08 5.83 19.24
N GLN A 152 2.83 6.19 20.50
CA GLN A 152 3.32 7.39 21.18
C GLN A 152 4.72 7.21 21.81
N SER A 153 5.08 6.00 22.27
CA SER A 153 6.43 5.69 22.81
C SER A 153 7.47 5.38 21.72
N LYS A 154 7.11 5.56 20.45
CA LYS A 154 7.83 4.97 19.30
C LYS A 154 9.09 5.74 18.92
N TRP A 155 9.29 6.96 19.42
CA TRP A 155 10.28 7.90 18.88
C TRP A 155 11.22 8.46 19.94
N ASP A 156 12.03 7.59 20.54
CA ASP A 156 13.17 8.05 21.33
C ASP A 156 14.23 8.68 20.43
N HIS A 157 14.50 9.96 20.72
CA HIS A 157 15.39 10.85 19.98
C HIS A 157 16.85 10.43 20.03
N LYS A 158 17.43 10.17 18.84
CA LYS A 158 18.82 10.53 18.52
C LYS A 158 18.87 11.04 17.08
N ASN A 159 19.27 12.31 16.90
CA ASN A 159 19.90 13.02 15.77
C ASN A 159 19.98 12.40 14.34
N ASP A 160 19.09 11.51 13.94
CA ASP A 160 18.99 11.03 12.56
C ASP A 160 17.85 11.76 11.85
N ASN A 161 18.20 12.56 10.85
CA ASN A 161 17.28 13.31 9.97
C ASN A 161 16.46 12.39 9.03
N ASN A 162 16.09 11.19 9.46
CA ASN A 162 15.51 10.17 8.60
C ASN A 162 14.39 9.40 9.31
N ILE A 163 13.39 9.00 8.54
CA ILE A 163 12.29 8.18 9.04
C ILE A 163 12.86 6.87 9.57
N PRO A 164 12.67 6.56 10.87
CA PRO A 164 13.03 5.26 11.38
C PRO A 164 12.19 4.23 10.63
N TYR A 165 12.79 3.13 10.20
CA TYR A 165 11.98 2.03 9.70
C TYR A 165 11.09 1.47 10.83
N PRO A 166 9.94 0.85 10.53
CA PRO A 166 8.86 0.53 11.48
C PRO A 166 9.24 -0.14 12.81
N GLN A 167 10.48 -0.62 13.00
CA GLN A 167 11.02 -1.13 14.27
C GLN A 167 12.56 -1.03 14.42
N CYS A 168 13.16 0.14 14.16
CA CYS A 168 14.51 0.45 14.68
C CYS A 168 14.53 0.92 16.16
N ALA A 169 13.40 0.89 16.87
CA ALA A 169 13.28 1.47 18.21
C ALA A 169 13.78 0.52 19.33
N ASN A 170 14.94 0.88 19.91
CA ASN A 170 15.52 0.71 21.27
C ASN A 170 15.07 -0.37 22.28
N ASP A 171 14.20 -1.32 21.97
CA ASP A 171 13.95 -2.43 22.89
C ASP A 171 15.09 -3.46 22.77
N LYS A 172 15.96 -3.48 23.79
CA LYS A 172 17.17 -4.33 23.85
C LYS A 172 16.87 -5.82 23.63
N THR A 173 15.65 -6.25 23.89
CA THR A 173 15.22 -7.64 23.68
C THR A 173 14.95 -7.93 22.20
N TYR A 174 14.21 -7.06 21.50
CA TYR A 174 13.92 -7.23 20.07
C TYR A 174 15.13 -6.94 19.19
N GLN A 175 15.99 -5.98 19.57
CA GLN A 175 17.23 -5.70 18.86
C GLN A 175 18.10 -6.96 18.74
N LYS A 176 18.22 -7.75 19.82
CA LYS A 176 18.96 -9.03 19.80
C LYS A 176 18.35 -10.03 18.81
N HIS A 177 17.02 -10.18 18.81
CA HIS A 177 16.38 -11.13 17.91
C HIS A 177 16.50 -10.71 16.43
N TYR A 178 16.35 -9.42 16.12
CA TYR A 178 16.60 -8.90 14.77
C TYR A 178 18.04 -9.13 14.35
N THR A 179 19.03 -8.79 15.20
CA THR A 179 20.45 -9.05 14.95
C THR A 179 20.69 -10.53 14.61
N VAL A 180 20.04 -11.46 15.30
CA VAL A 180 20.18 -12.89 15.01
C VAL A 180 19.58 -13.26 13.64
N VAL A 181 18.43 -12.70 13.26
CA VAL A 181 17.84 -12.92 11.91
C VAL A 181 18.74 -12.36 10.82
N HIS A 182 19.26 -11.14 11.00
CA HIS A 182 20.18 -10.52 10.04
C HIS A 182 21.50 -11.29 9.92
N ALA A 183 22.08 -11.72 11.05
CA ALA A 183 23.29 -12.54 11.07
C ALA A 183 23.06 -13.90 10.36
N ALA A 184 21.93 -14.56 10.61
CA ALA A 184 21.60 -15.81 9.92
C ALA A 184 21.43 -15.62 8.39
N ALA A 185 20.84 -14.49 7.96
CA ALA A 185 20.74 -14.14 6.55
C ALA A 185 22.11 -13.82 5.92
N GLN A 186 22.98 -13.13 6.66
CA GLN A 186 24.32 -12.76 6.21
C GLN A 186 25.29 -13.95 6.15
N LEU A 187 25.14 -14.93 7.06
CA LEU A 187 25.98 -16.12 7.12
C LEU A 187 25.47 -17.28 6.25
N GLY A 188 24.27 -17.16 5.66
CA GLY A 188 23.69 -18.21 4.81
C GLY A 188 23.14 -19.41 5.58
N ASN A 189 22.87 -19.27 6.87
CA ASN A 189 22.35 -20.37 7.68
C ASN A 189 20.81 -20.44 7.61
N LEU A 190 20.27 -21.05 6.54
CA LEU A 190 18.82 -21.18 6.32
C LEU A 190 18.10 -21.88 7.48
N SER A 191 18.72 -22.89 8.11
CA SER A 191 18.13 -23.62 9.23
C SER A 191 17.94 -22.72 10.43
N GLN A 192 18.97 -21.96 10.80
CA GLN A 192 18.90 -20.98 11.88
C GLN A 192 17.94 -19.84 11.52
N PHE A 193 17.97 -19.36 10.28
CA PHE A 193 17.07 -18.32 9.79
C PHE A 193 15.59 -18.73 9.97
N LYS A 194 15.23 -19.95 9.55
CA LYS A 194 13.88 -20.50 9.73
C LYS A 194 13.53 -20.70 11.19
N LEU A 195 14.44 -21.26 11.99
CA LEU A 195 14.22 -21.52 13.41
C LEU A 195 13.94 -20.22 14.19
N VAL A 196 14.69 -19.16 13.92
CA VAL A 196 14.53 -17.88 14.62
C VAL A 196 13.19 -17.24 14.28
N LEU A 197 12.77 -17.26 13.01
CA LEU A 197 11.46 -16.77 12.59
C LEU A 197 10.30 -17.61 13.14
N GLN A 198 10.48 -18.93 13.28
CA GLN A 198 9.47 -19.82 13.87
C GLN A 198 9.30 -19.62 15.37
N ASN A 199 10.41 -19.46 16.11
CA ASN A 199 10.39 -19.28 17.55
C ASN A 199 9.97 -17.86 17.97
N ASN A 200 10.01 -16.90 17.05
CA ASN A 200 9.71 -15.50 17.31
C ASN A 200 8.67 -14.99 16.28
N PRO A 201 7.39 -15.40 16.39
CA PRO A 201 6.35 -15.06 15.40
C PRO A 201 6.04 -13.55 15.32
N HIS A 202 6.50 -12.77 16.30
CA HIS A 202 6.41 -11.31 16.31
C HIS A 202 7.42 -10.65 15.36
N ILE A 203 8.46 -11.35 14.91
CA ILE A 203 9.43 -10.83 13.94
C ILE A 203 8.83 -10.93 12.54
N GLY A 204 8.35 -9.79 12.03
CA GLY A 204 8.00 -9.65 10.64
C GLY A 204 9.25 -9.61 9.75
N ILE A 205 9.26 -10.37 8.66
CA ILE A 205 10.33 -10.37 7.64
C ILE A 205 10.60 -8.97 7.05
N ASN A 206 9.59 -8.11 7.10
CA ASN A 206 9.57 -6.74 6.58
C ASN A 206 9.80 -5.66 7.64
N ASP A 207 9.71 -6.03 8.92
CA ASP A 207 9.83 -5.08 10.03
C ASP A 207 11.25 -5.08 10.62
N SER A 208 12.11 -5.99 10.15
CA SER A 208 13.50 -6.15 10.59
C SER A 208 14.49 -5.40 9.71
N TYR A 209 15.21 -4.44 10.28
CA TYR A 209 16.28 -3.69 9.61
C TYR A 209 17.55 -3.69 10.47
N ASN A 210 18.72 -3.86 9.85
CA ASN A 210 20.00 -3.73 10.56
C ASN A 210 20.42 -2.24 10.67
N GLU A 211 21.56 -1.97 11.30
CA GLU A 211 22.15 -0.63 11.44
C GLU A 211 22.46 0.07 10.10
N HIS A 212 22.52 -0.68 8.99
CA HIS A 212 22.69 -0.18 7.63
C HIS A 212 21.36 -0.09 6.86
N ARG A 213 20.23 -0.22 7.54
CA ARG A 213 18.87 -0.23 6.96
C ARG A 213 18.66 -1.32 5.91
N GLN A 214 19.39 -2.42 6.03
CA GLN A 214 19.25 -3.59 5.18
C GLN A 214 18.22 -4.54 5.77
N THR A 215 17.34 -5.06 4.91
CA THR A 215 16.42 -6.15 5.27
C THR A 215 17.13 -7.50 5.17
N PRO A 216 16.58 -8.58 5.75
CA PRO A 216 17.10 -9.93 5.55
C PRO A 216 17.24 -10.30 4.06
N LEU A 217 16.34 -9.81 3.19
CA LEU A 217 16.44 -10.02 1.76
C LEU A 217 17.66 -9.31 1.13
N HIS A 218 17.98 -8.08 1.57
CA HIS A 218 19.20 -7.39 1.12
C HIS A 218 20.44 -8.19 1.49
N LEU A 219 20.55 -8.64 2.75
CA LEU A 219 21.69 -9.40 3.23
C LEU A 219 21.85 -10.72 2.47
N ALA A 220 20.75 -11.44 2.26
CA ALA A 220 20.77 -12.68 1.50
C ALA A 220 21.21 -12.47 0.04
N VAL A 221 20.71 -11.43 -0.64
CA VAL A 221 21.10 -11.10 -2.02
C VAL A 221 22.57 -10.67 -2.09
N ASN A 222 23.00 -9.75 -1.23
CA ASN A 222 24.37 -9.20 -1.25
C ASN A 222 25.43 -10.29 -0.96
N ASN A 223 25.09 -11.27 -0.11
CA ASN A 223 25.97 -12.39 0.22
C ASN A 223 25.69 -13.66 -0.61
N GLN A 224 24.83 -13.58 -1.63
CA GLN A 224 24.52 -14.67 -2.57
C GLN A 224 23.92 -15.92 -1.92
N HIS A 225 23.21 -15.74 -0.81
CA HIS A 225 22.45 -16.79 -0.13
C HIS A 225 21.07 -16.92 -0.76
N TRP A 226 21.03 -17.47 -1.98
CA TRP A 226 19.84 -17.55 -2.83
C TRP A 226 18.69 -18.37 -2.22
N ASP A 227 19.01 -19.34 -1.37
CA ASP A 227 18.04 -20.16 -0.63
C ASP A 227 17.30 -19.35 0.45
N ILE A 228 18.02 -18.49 1.19
CA ILE A 228 17.43 -17.52 2.11
C ILE A 228 16.67 -16.46 1.33
N ALA A 229 17.23 -15.93 0.23
CA ALA A 229 16.54 -14.94 -0.60
C ALA A 229 15.20 -15.48 -1.13
N ARG A 230 15.18 -16.72 -1.65
CA ARG A 230 13.96 -17.41 -2.07
C ARG A 230 12.96 -17.52 -0.93
N TYR A 231 13.39 -17.96 0.25
CA TYR A 231 12.52 -18.08 1.42
C TYR A 231 11.95 -16.71 1.85
N CYS A 232 12.76 -15.65 1.86
CA CYS A 232 12.29 -14.29 2.15
C CYS A 232 11.20 -13.84 1.17
N ILE A 233 11.42 -14.06 -0.13
CA ILE A 233 10.45 -13.72 -1.19
C ILE A 233 9.16 -14.53 -1.01
N GLU A 234 9.24 -15.83 -0.73
CA GLU A 234 8.09 -16.70 -0.43
C GLU A 234 7.29 -16.25 0.81
N LYS A 235 7.97 -15.62 1.77
CA LYS A 235 7.34 -15.02 2.96
C LYS A 235 6.84 -13.59 2.75
N GLY A 236 6.86 -13.09 1.52
CA GLY A 236 6.32 -11.77 1.17
C GLY A 236 7.24 -10.62 1.57
N ALA A 237 8.56 -10.83 1.54
CA ALA A 237 9.53 -9.77 1.73
C ALA A 237 9.32 -8.63 0.71
N TYR A 238 9.34 -7.38 1.18
CA TYR A 238 9.21 -6.21 0.32
C TYR A 238 10.46 -6.05 -0.54
N ILE A 239 10.23 -5.88 -1.84
CA ILE A 239 11.28 -5.78 -2.86
C ILE A 239 11.59 -4.32 -3.23
N ASP A 240 10.66 -3.40 -2.94
CA ASP A 240 10.72 -1.96 -3.23
C ASP A 240 11.28 -1.17 -2.01
N ILE A 241 12.29 -1.73 -1.34
CA ILE A 241 13.02 -1.06 -0.24
C ILE A 241 14.43 -0.82 -0.74
N ARG A 242 14.96 0.41 -0.61
CA ARG A 242 16.38 0.66 -0.83
C ARG A 242 17.15 0.58 0.48
N GLU A 243 18.31 -0.07 0.47
CA GLU A 243 19.24 -0.04 1.60
C GLU A 243 19.73 1.38 1.86
N GLY A 244 20.07 1.67 3.12
CA GLY A 244 20.41 3.03 3.56
C GLY A 244 21.62 3.04 4.47
N ALA A 245 22.80 2.82 3.91
CA ALA A 245 24.01 3.28 4.56
C ALA A 245 24.10 4.80 4.37
N VAL A 246 24.33 5.54 5.45
CA VAL A 246 24.53 7.00 5.48
C VAL A 246 25.64 7.45 4.50
N ASN A 247 26.50 6.53 4.05
CA ASN A 247 27.62 6.77 3.12
C ASN A 247 27.65 5.87 1.86
N SER A 248 26.61 5.09 1.53
CA SER A 248 26.60 4.36 0.24
C SER A 248 26.19 5.31 -0.88
N LEU A 249 27.06 5.50 -1.89
CA LEU A 249 26.80 6.36 -3.04
C LEU A 249 25.64 5.85 -3.93
N ILE A 250 25.17 4.61 -3.74
CA ILE A 250 24.11 4.00 -4.55
C ILE A 250 23.11 3.30 -3.64
N LEU A 251 21.97 3.94 -3.39
CA LEU A 251 20.82 3.32 -2.74
C LEU A 251 20.24 2.29 -3.70
N ARG A 252 20.21 1.00 -3.36
CA ARG A 252 19.66 -0.05 -4.23
C ARG A 252 18.65 -0.94 -3.52
N THR A 253 17.68 -1.39 -4.29
CA THR A 253 16.74 -2.44 -3.95
C THR A 253 17.38 -3.82 -4.05
N PRO A 254 16.81 -4.85 -3.39
CA PRO A 254 17.25 -6.22 -3.60
C PRO A 254 17.21 -6.64 -5.07
N PHE A 255 16.23 -6.14 -5.83
CA PHE A 255 16.14 -6.41 -7.27
C PHE A 255 17.28 -5.79 -8.06
N GLU A 256 17.60 -4.51 -7.84
CA GLU A 256 18.74 -3.84 -8.49
C GLU A 256 20.06 -4.56 -8.18
N ASN A 257 20.24 -5.06 -6.95
CA ASN A 257 21.43 -5.84 -6.57
C ASN A 257 21.50 -7.19 -7.30
N ILE A 258 20.36 -7.88 -7.47
CA ILE A 258 20.29 -9.10 -8.30
C ILE A 258 20.68 -8.79 -9.74
N ILE A 259 20.14 -7.72 -10.33
CA ILE A 259 20.43 -7.35 -11.72
C ILE A 259 21.90 -6.98 -11.91
N GLU A 260 22.50 -6.22 -11.00
CA GLU A 260 23.93 -5.93 -11.05
C GLU A 260 24.78 -7.21 -10.99
N TYR A 261 24.43 -8.13 -10.10
CA TYR A 261 25.11 -9.43 -10.00
C TYR A 261 25.00 -10.21 -11.33
N ILE A 262 23.81 -10.31 -11.91
CA ILE A 262 23.60 -10.96 -13.22
C ILE A 262 24.48 -10.29 -14.29
N MET A 263 24.54 -8.96 -14.31
CA MET A 263 25.32 -8.21 -15.28
C MET A 263 26.83 -8.43 -15.12
N LYS A 264 27.34 -8.52 -13.89
CA LYS A 264 28.74 -8.83 -13.60
C LYS A 264 29.15 -10.21 -14.16
N HIS A 265 28.24 -11.18 -14.12
CA HIS A 265 28.50 -12.56 -14.57
C HIS A 265 27.98 -12.87 -15.99
N LYS A 266 27.45 -11.87 -16.71
CA LYS A 266 26.80 -12.04 -18.03
C LYS A 266 27.66 -12.70 -19.11
N LYS A 267 28.99 -12.64 -19.01
CA LYS A 267 29.92 -13.30 -19.94
C LYS A 267 29.93 -14.83 -19.77
N ASN A 268 29.62 -15.34 -18.59
CA ASN A 268 29.60 -16.76 -18.25
C ASN A 268 28.17 -17.25 -18.02
N LYS A 269 27.32 -17.18 -19.05
CA LYS A 269 25.87 -17.48 -18.93
C LYS A 269 25.53 -18.90 -18.44
N ASN A 270 26.48 -19.83 -18.54
CA ASN A 270 26.29 -21.22 -18.12
C ASN A 270 26.83 -21.48 -16.71
N SER A 271 27.37 -20.48 -16.02
CA SER A 271 27.82 -20.65 -14.64
C SER A 271 26.62 -20.83 -13.71
N LYS A 272 26.81 -21.63 -12.67
CA LYS A 272 25.77 -21.86 -11.66
C LYS A 272 25.33 -20.55 -11.02
N GLU A 273 26.27 -19.67 -10.74
CA GLU A 273 26.03 -18.35 -10.14
C GLU A 273 25.12 -17.47 -11.01
N PHE A 274 25.38 -17.43 -12.32
CA PHE A 274 24.56 -16.67 -13.26
C PHE A 274 23.13 -17.23 -13.33
N LEU A 275 22.99 -18.56 -13.39
CA LEU A 275 21.69 -19.23 -13.45
C LEU A 275 20.89 -19.05 -12.16
N ASP A 276 21.52 -19.24 -10.99
CA ASP A 276 20.88 -19.08 -9.69
C ASP A 276 20.40 -17.63 -9.48
N ALA A 277 21.25 -16.64 -9.80
CA ALA A 277 20.87 -15.22 -9.69
C ALA A 277 19.74 -14.86 -10.67
N THR A 278 19.78 -15.39 -11.90
CA THR A 278 18.73 -15.20 -12.91
C THR A 278 17.40 -15.79 -12.41
N GLU A 279 17.41 -17.01 -11.86
CA GLU A 279 16.20 -17.63 -11.30
C GLU A 279 15.64 -16.85 -10.12
N ILE A 280 16.49 -16.31 -9.24
CA ILE A 280 16.03 -15.41 -8.17
C ILE A 280 15.46 -14.11 -8.75
N GLY A 281 16.06 -13.55 -9.80
CA GLY A 281 15.55 -12.39 -10.54
C GLY A 281 14.19 -12.63 -11.20
N LYS A 282 13.91 -13.84 -11.68
CA LYS A 282 12.57 -14.23 -12.14
C LYS A 282 11.60 -14.38 -10.96
N TRP A 283 12.05 -15.03 -9.89
CA TRP A 283 11.23 -15.33 -8.72
C TRP A 283 10.71 -14.08 -8.02
N ILE A 284 11.58 -13.10 -7.81
CA ILE A 284 11.23 -11.81 -7.18
C ILE A 284 10.22 -11.02 -8.02
N LEU A 285 10.28 -11.10 -9.36
CA LEU A 285 9.29 -10.49 -10.25
C LEU A 285 7.94 -11.23 -10.19
N ARG A 286 7.97 -12.57 -10.18
CA ARG A 286 6.76 -13.41 -10.05
C ARG A 286 6.00 -13.16 -8.74
N GLN A 287 6.72 -12.82 -7.67
CA GLN A 287 6.15 -12.60 -6.33
C GLN A 287 5.94 -11.12 -5.99
N ARG A 288 6.11 -10.20 -6.95
CA ARG A 288 5.80 -8.79 -6.77
C ARG A 288 4.33 -8.60 -6.37
N ILE A 289 4.08 -7.68 -5.45
CA ILE A 289 2.73 -7.33 -4.95
C ILE A 289 2.37 -5.87 -5.27
N MET A 290 1.15 -5.45 -4.88
CA MET A 290 0.83 -4.02 -4.82
C MET A 290 1.62 -3.34 -3.72
N TYR A 291 1.92 -2.04 -3.86
CA TYR A 291 2.67 -1.31 -2.84
C TYR A 291 2.00 -1.45 -1.46
N PRO A 292 2.72 -1.75 -0.37
CA PRO A 292 2.08 -2.08 0.90
C PRO A 292 1.37 -0.87 1.54
N ILE A 293 0.05 -0.95 1.73
CA ILE A 293 -0.74 0.10 2.43
C ILE A 293 -0.17 0.39 3.81
N LYS A 294 0.27 -0.64 4.54
CA LYS A 294 0.89 -0.47 5.86
C LYS A 294 2.09 0.49 5.84
N ARG A 295 2.88 0.54 4.75
CA ARG A 295 4.00 1.48 4.62
C ARG A 295 3.50 2.91 4.37
N ILE A 296 2.43 3.05 3.60
CA ILE A 296 1.77 4.34 3.35
C ILE A 296 1.20 4.89 4.67
N GLU A 297 0.42 4.08 5.39
CA GLU A 297 -0.13 4.42 6.69
C GLU A 297 0.96 4.77 7.70
N TYR A 298 2.04 3.97 7.73
CA TYR A 298 3.20 4.27 8.58
C TYR A 298 3.81 5.65 8.29
N ALA A 299 4.04 5.98 7.02
CA ALA A 299 4.59 7.27 6.64
C ALA A 299 3.63 8.42 7.00
N ILE A 300 2.33 8.26 6.75
CA ILE A 300 1.31 9.27 7.08
C ILE A 300 1.24 9.49 8.60
N ASP A 301 1.13 8.41 9.37
CA ASP A 301 1.02 8.49 10.83
C ASP A 301 2.34 9.00 11.45
N TYR A 302 3.49 8.70 10.84
CA TYR A 302 4.77 9.28 11.23
C TYR A 302 4.82 10.80 11.03
N THR A 303 4.40 11.29 9.86
CA THR A 303 4.36 12.74 9.65
C THR A 303 3.39 13.39 10.63
N LYS A 304 2.17 12.83 10.77
CA LYS A 304 1.14 13.36 11.67
C LYS A 304 1.62 13.44 13.11
N ASN A 305 2.11 12.35 13.66
CA ASN A 305 2.44 12.30 15.09
C ASN A 305 3.65 13.20 15.40
N LYS A 306 4.55 13.49 14.44
CA LYS A 306 5.66 14.44 14.64
C LYS A 306 5.18 15.88 14.70
N LEU A 307 3.97 16.14 14.20
CA LEU A 307 3.34 17.47 14.21
C LEU A 307 2.51 17.73 15.49
N ILE A 308 2.24 16.72 16.31
CA ILE A 308 1.34 16.80 17.47
C ILE A 308 2.13 16.41 18.73
N ASN A 309 2.22 17.30 19.73
CA ASN A 309 2.87 16.99 21.01
C ASN A 309 1.97 16.12 21.92
N GLU A 310 2.58 15.53 22.96
CA GLU A 310 1.94 14.71 24.01
C GLU A 310 0.69 15.31 24.69
N ASN A 311 0.44 16.61 24.51
CA ASN A 311 -0.66 17.36 25.12
C ASN A 311 -1.77 17.77 24.11
N ASP A 312 -1.83 17.19 22.90
CA ASP A 312 -2.75 17.59 21.81
C ASP A 312 -2.62 19.06 21.36
N ILE A 313 -1.60 19.78 21.83
CA ILE A 313 -1.23 21.10 21.32
C ILE A 313 -0.37 20.86 20.08
N THR A 314 -0.83 21.34 18.91
CA THR A 314 -0.02 21.37 17.69
C THR A 314 1.33 21.97 18.03
N GLN A 315 2.39 21.18 17.81
CA GLN A 315 3.75 21.67 17.94
C GLN A 315 3.85 22.85 16.97
N ILE A 316 4.31 24.01 17.44
CA ILE A 316 4.64 25.14 16.54
C ILE A 316 5.90 24.70 15.80
N ILE A 317 5.74 23.81 14.83
CA ILE A 317 6.71 23.59 13.79
C ILE A 317 6.53 24.79 12.86
N ASP A 318 7.60 25.52 12.62
CA ASP A 318 7.60 26.50 11.55
C ASP A 318 7.25 25.83 10.22
N GLU A 319 6.83 26.62 9.22
CA GLU A 319 6.46 26.06 7.92
C GLU A 319 7.61 25.21 7.33
N GLU A 320 8.86 25.61 7.57
CA GLU A 320 10.06 24.91 7.11
C GLU A 320 10.23 23.50 7.72
N GLY A 321 9.97 23.32 9.01
CA GLY A 321 10.02 22.01 9.65
C GLY A 321 8.88 21.09 9.17
N TYR A 322 7.70 21.62 8.87
CA TYR A 322 6.60 20.83 8.31
C TYR A 322 6.93 20.31 6.91
N GLU A 323 7.44 21.19 6.04
CA GLU A 323 7.90 20.82 4.70
C GLU A 323 8.97 19.72 4.76
N THR A 324 9.94 19.88 5.66
CA THR A 324 11.03 18.92 5.83
C THR A 324 10.49 17.53 6.21
N LEU A 325 9.53 17.45 7.13
CA LEU A 325 8.90 16.19 7.54
C LEU A 325 8.10 15.52 6.42
N LEU A 326 7.37 16.31 5.61
CA LEU A 326 6.67 15.81 4.43
C LEU A 326 7.65 15.24 3.40
N GLU A 327 8.73 15.96 3.11
CA GLU A 327 9.78 15.52 2.19
C GLU A 327 10.46 14.24 2.69
N GLU A 328 10.80 14.15 3.98
CA GLU A 328 11.36 12.95 4.62
C GLU A 328 10.44 11.73 4.44
N SER A 329 9.12 11.95 4.60
CA SER A 329 8.09 10.90 4.55
C SER A 329 7.75 10.44 3.14
N ALA A 330 7.66 11.36 2.21
CA ALA A 330 7.52 11.01 0.80
C ALA A 330 8.78 10.33 0.26
N ALA A 331 9.97 10.78 0.66
CA ALA A 331 11.25 10.17 0.27
C ALA A 331 11.35 8.70 0.72
N PHE A 332 10.87 8.38 1.93
CA PHE A 332 10.75 7.01 2.42
C PHE A 332 9.87 6.12 1.51
N LEU A 333 8.72 6.63 1.06
CA LEU A 333 7.81 5.87 0.21
C LEU A 333 8.34 5.65 -1.21
N LEU A 334 8.95 6.70 -1.76
CA LEU A 334 9.55 6.74 -3.09
C LEU A 334 10.91 6.02 -3.16
N GLY A 335 11.55 5.76 -2.02
CA GLY A 335 12.89 5.21 -1.98
C GLY A 335 13.90 6.13 -2.68
N VAL A 336 13.84 7.43 -2.40
CA VAL A 336 14.78 8.43 -2.93
C VAL A 336 15.42 9.21 -1.80
N ASN A 337 16.54 9.87 -2.07
CA ASN A 337 17.12 10.80 -1.09
C ASN A 337 16.23 12.06 -0.97
N GLN A 338 16.04 12.57 0.26
CA GLN A 338 15.26 13.77 0.53
C GLN A 338 15.73 14.99 -0.28
N ARG A 339 17.05 15.22 -0.39
CA ARG A 339 17.62 16.31 -1.20
C ARG A 339 17.24 16.17 -2.67
N TYR A 340 17.28 14.96 -3.21
CA TYR A 340 16.87 14.69 -4.58
C TYR A 340 15.39 14.95 -4.79
N LEU A 341 14.54 14.54 -3.84
CA LEU A 341 13.11 14.86 -3.87
C LEU A 341 12.88 16.38 -3.85
N LYS A 342 13.54 17.10 -2.95
CA LYS A 342 13.47 18.57 -2.85
C LYS A 342 13.89 19.25 -4.16
N GLU A 343 14.98 18.80 -4.78
CA GLU A 343 15.42 19.31 -6.09
C GLU A 343 14.38 19.05 -7.20
N ILE A 344 13.74 17.88 -7.21
CA ILE A 344 12.64 17.58 -8.15
C ILE A 344 11.45 18.50 -7.92
N LEU A 345 11.01 18.67 -6.67
CA LEU A 345 9.86 19.50 -6.32
C LEU A 345 10.10 20.96 -6.70
N ILE A 346 11.32 21.49 -6.53
CA ILE A 346 11.67 22.85 -6.96
C ILE A 346 11.73 22.96 -8.49
N ARG A 347 12.52 22.11 -9.15
CA ARG A 347 12.78 22.23 -10.60
C ARG A 347 11.56 21.92 -11.45
N SER A 348 10.72 20.99 -11.01
CA SER A 348 9.61 20.46 -11.81
C SER A 348 8.27 21.12 -11.51
N ASN A 349 8.20 22.04 -10.53
CA ASN A 349 6.96 22.71 -10.15
C ASN A 349 6.32 23.44 -11.35
N LEU A 350 7.02 24.39 -11.97
CA LEU A 350 6.47 25.16 -13.10
C LEU A 350 6.00 24.27 -14.25
N LEU A 351 6.74 23.19 -14.52
CA LEU A 351 6.37 22.20 -15.52
C LEU A 351 5.10 21.47 -15.09
N TYR A 352 5.01 20.99 -13.84
CA TYR A 352 3.85 20.27 -13.28
C TYR A 352 2.61 21.11 -13.31
N TRP A 353 2.76 22.35 -12.87
CA TRP A 353 1.73 23.36 -12.94
C TRP A 353 1.26 23.54 -14.40
N ALA A 354 2.18 23.79 -15.35
CA ALA A 354 1.82 24.00 -16.75
C ALA A 354 1.14 22.79 -17.42
N ALA A 355 1.52 21.56 -17.06
CA ALA A 355 0.92 20.37 -17.67
C ALA A 355 -0.33 19.87 -16.99
N SER A 356 -0.54 20.23 -15.72
CA SER A 356 -1.79 19.98 -15.01
C SER A 356 -2.90 20.97 -15.41
N ARG A 357 -2.57 22.10 -16.07
CA ARG A 357 -3.52 23.13 -16.55
C ARG A 357 -4.42 22.66 -17.71
N ASN A 358 -5.58 23.29 -17.79
CA ASN A 358 -6.50 23.23 -18.93
C ASN A 358 -5.96 24.09 -20.10
N ILE A 359 -5.95 23.55 -21.33
CA ILE A 359 -5.40 24.23 -22.52
C ILE A 359 -6.18 25.48 -22.95
N ILE A 360 -7.44 25.63 -22.53
CA ILE A 360 -8.21 26.86 -22.80
C ILE A 360 -7.51 28.08 -22.18
N CYS A 361 -6.87 27.95 -21.01
CA CYS A 361 -6.09 29.02 -20.37
C CYS A 361 -4.75 29.32 -21.05
N ILE A 362 -4.31 28.50 -22.02
CA ILE A 362 -3.00 28.63 -22.67
C ILE A 362 -3.10 29.42 -23.99
N LYS A 363 -4.29 29.53 -24.60
CA LYS A 363 -4.48 30.32 -25.84
C LYS A 363 -4.16 31.80 -25.67
N ASP A 364 -4.21 32.34 -24.45
CA ASP A 364 -3.89 33.73 -24.15
C ASP A 364 -2.38 34.00 -24.00
N GLU A 365 -1.54 32.95 -23.89
CA GLU A 365 -0.08 33.07 -23.71
C GLU A 365 0.70 32.73 -25.00
N ASN A 366 0.68 33.65 -25.96
CA ASN A 366 1.35 33.51 -27.28
C ASN A 366 2.90 33.58 -27.25
N SER A 367 3.60 33.24 -26.16
CA SER A 367 5.07 33.38 -26.11
C SER A 367 5.92 32.24 -25.53
N ARG A 368 5.36 31.07 -25.18
CA ARG A 368 6.17 29.92 -24.66
C ARG A 368 5.77 28.52 -25.15
N GLN A 369 5.14 28.40 -26.32
CA GLN A 369 4.65 27.12 -26.86
C GLN A 369 5.73 26.00 -26.91
N LYS A 370 6.97 26.31 -27.34
CA LYS A 370 8.03 25.30 -27.54
C LYS A 370 8.60 24.65 -26.27
N SER A 371 8.51 25.28 -25.09
CA SER A 371 9.07 24.68 -23.86
C SER A 371 8.13 23.68 -23.22
N PHE A 372 6.82 23.84 -23.37
CA PHE A 372 5.78 22.97 -22.78
C PHE A 372 5.30 21.87 -23.73
N ASP A 373 5.73 21.90 -24.98
CA ASP A 373 5.52 20.84 -25.98
C ASP A 373 6.66 19.82 -25.96
N ARG A 374 7.78 20.13 -25.29
CA ARG A 374 8.75 19.11 -24.90
C ARG A 374 8.08 18.24 -23.86
N GLY A 375 7.96 16.98 -24.22
CA GLY A 375 7.41 15.94 -23.38
C GLY A 375 7.96 15.91 -21.94
N TRP A 376 7.21 15.29 -21.05
CA TRP A 376 7.55 15.14 -19.64
C TRP A 376 8.64 14.10 -19.40
N CYS A 377 9.61 14.43 -18.55
CA CYS A 377 10.38 13.40 -17.85
C CYS A 377 9.44 12.65 -16.90
N LEU A 378 9.22 11.37 -17.17
CA LEU A 378 8.19 10.58 -16.50
C LEU A 378 8.44 10.42 -14.99
N ILE A 379 9.67 10.14 -14.57
CA ILE A 379 10.01 9.93 -13.15
C ILE A 379 9.68 11.17 -12.29
N PRO A 380 10.17 12.39 -12.62
CA PRO A 380 9.78 13.60 -11.91
C PRO A 380 8.27 13.80 -11.81
N PHE A 381 7.54 13.49 -12.89
CA PHE A 381 6.09 13.62 -12.90
C PHE A 381 5.37 12.68 -11.92
N LEU A 382 5.75 11.40 -11.92
CA LEU A 382 5.20 10.40 -11.00
C LEU A 382 5.52 10.76 -9.55
N ILE A 383 6.77 11.17 -9.28
CA ILE A 383 7.22 11.63 -7.95
C ILE A 383 6.38 12.80 -7.46
N PHE A 384 6.21 13.83 -8.29
CA PHE A 384 5.48 15.04 -7.92
C PHE A 384 4.01 14.73 -7.60
N ARG A 385 3.35 13.89 -8.42
CA ARG A 385 1.97 13.46 -8.16
C ARG A 385 1.85 12.66 -6.85
N ILE A 386 2.75 11.71 -6.63
CA ILE A 386 2.77 10.91 -5.41
C ILE A 386 2.96 11.81 -4.19
N PHE A 387 3.85 12.78 -4.27
CA PHE A 387 4.09 13.77 -3.21
C PHE A 387 2.82 14.55 -2.87
N LEU A 388 2.17 15.17 -3.85
CA LEU A 388 0.96 15.96 -3.62
C LEU A 388 -0.17 15.12 -3.02
N LEU A 389 -0.38 13.90 -3.54
CA LEU A 389 -1.40 13.01 -3.01
C LEU A 389 -1.09 12.57 -1.57
N PHE A 390 0.19 12.32 -1.27
CA PHE A 390 0.65 12.01 0.07
C PHE A 390 0.44 13.19 1.04
N GLU A 391 0.81 14.41 0.64
CA GLU A 391 0.58 15.64 1.43
C GLU A 391 -0.91 15.82 1.76
N ILE A 392 -1.80 15.62 0.78
CA ILE A 392 -3.24 15.69 1.00
C ILE A 392 -3.70 14.62 2.00
N CYS A 393 -3.16 13.40 1.93
CA CYS A 393 -3.48 12.34 2.89
C CYS A 393 -3.02 12.69 4.31
N VAL A 394 -1.83 13.29 4.46
CA VAL A 394 -1.30 13.76 5.76
C VAL A 394 -2.19 14.87 6.33
N ASN A 395 -2.52 15.88 5.51
CA ASN A 395 -3.40 16.99 5.91
C ASN A 395 -4.77 16.50 6.37
N LEU A 396 -5.39 15.57 5.63
CA LEU A 396 -6.64 14.95 6.05
C LEU A 396 -6.50 14.21 7.38
N ARG A 397 -5.46 13.41 7.54
CA ARG A 397 -5.23 12.62 8.77
C ARG A 397 -4.96 13.51 9.99
N LYS A 398 -4.34 14.68 9.79
CA LYS A 398 -4.09 15.69 10.83
C LYS A 398 -5.39 16.29 11.35
N GLU A 399 -6.32 16.63 10.46
CA GLU A 399 -7.55 17.34 10.83
C GLU A 399 -8.70 16.42 11.25
N GLU A 400 -8.59 15.09 11.03
CA GLU A 400 -9.55 14.02 11.35
C GLU A 400 -11.02 14.37 11.09
N ARG A 401 -11.67 15.08 12.04
CA ARG A 401 -13.10 15.45 12.03
C ARG A 401 -13.36 16.94 11.80
N HIS A 402 -12.32 17.78 11.82
CA HIS A 402 -12.42 19.23 11.70
C HIS A 402 -12.01 19.75 10.32
N PHE A 403 -11.80 18.89 9.32
CA PHE A 403 -11.47 19.33 7.98
C PHE A 403 -12.65 20.11 7.36
N ILE A 404 -12.58 21.44 7.43
CA ILE A 404 -13.58 22.35 6.86
C ILE A 404 -13.39 22.33 5.34
N GLY A 405 -14.26 21.60 4.64
CA GLY A 405 -14.33 21.65 3.18
C GLY A 405 -14.20 20.31 2.47
N LEU A 406 -14.58 19.19 3.09
CA LEU A 406 -14.79 17.93 2.37
C LEU A 406 -15.82 18.09 1.23
N PRO A 407 -15.72 17.28 0.16
CA PRO A 407 -16.70 17.32 -0.92
C PRO A 407 -18.13 17.05 -0.40
N LYS A 408 -19.11 17.80 -0.94
CA LYS A 408 -20.53 17.63 -0.54
C LYS A 408 -20.98 16.17 -0.69
N GLY A 409 -21.65 15.66 0.33
CA GLY A 409 -22.20 14.30 0.34
C GLY A 409 -21.17 13.19 0.53
N THR A 410 -19.96 13.50 1.02
CA THR A 410 -18.91 12.50 1.32
C THR A 410 -18.48 12.57 2.78
N THR A 411 -18.08 11.42 3.35
CA THR A 411 -17.52 11.33 4.71
C THR A 411 -15.99 11.34 4.66
N PHE A 412 -15.34 11.69 5.77
CA PHE A 412 -13.88 11.59 5.91
C PHE A 412 -13.35 10.20 5.52
N GLU A 413 -13.95 9.12 6.03
CA GLU A 413 -13.50 7.75 5.83
C GLU A 413 -13.52 7.36 4.35
N GLN A 414 -14.61 7.70 3.65
CA GLN A 414 -14.75 7.46 2.20
C GLN A 414 -13.68 8.19 1.38
N VAL A 415 -13.41 9.46 1.70
CA VAL A 415 -12.41 10.26 0.99
C VAL A 415 -11.01 9.73 1.30
N TYR A 416 -10.68 9.53 2.57
CA TYR A 416 -9.38 9.05 3.02
C TYR A 416 -9.07 7.65 2.46
N GLU A 417 -10.01 6.71 2.52
CA GLU A 417 -9.83 5.36 1.95
C GLU A 417 -9.55 5.43 0.45
N LYS A 418 -10.30 6.24 -0.30
CA LYS A 418 -10.08 6.42 -1.74
C LYS A 418 -8.71 7.02 -2.05
N LEU A 419 -8.24 8.00 -1.27
CA LEU A 419 -6.95 8.63 -1.48
C LEU A 419 -5.78 7.71 -1.15
N VAL A 420 -5.85 6.96 -0.04
CA VAL A 420 -4.81 5.98 0.33
C VAL A 420 -4.73 4.87 -0.72
N ARG A 421 -5.88 4.38 -1.22
CA ARG A 421 -5.92 3.41 -2.32
C ARG A 421 -5.34 3.97 -3.61
N GLU A 422 -5.65 5.21 -3.94
CA GLU A 422 -5.08 5.85 -5.12
C GLU A 422 -3.56 6.06 -4.98
N LEU A 423 -3.09 6.45 -3.79
CA LEU A 423 -1.67 6.58 -3.47
C LEU A 423 -0.96 5.24 -3.62
N GLN A 424 -1.59 4.14 -3.19
CA GLN A 424 -1.11 2.79 -3.44
C GLN A 424 -0.96 2.49 -4.94
N VAL A 425 -1.96 2.84 -5.76
CA VAL A 425 -1.91 2.64 -7.22
C VAL A 425 -0.77 3.45 -7.85
N GLN A 426 -0.62 4.73 -7.48
CA GLN A 426 0.46 5.58 -8.01
C GLN A 426 1.85 5.08 -7.58
N LEU A 427 2.03 4.68 -6.31
CA LEU A 427 3.29 4.09 -5.84
C LEU A 427 3.61 2.76 -6.52
N THR A 428 2.60 1.91 -6.74
CA THR A 428 2.78 0.65 -7.48
C THR A 428 3.21 0.94 -8.91
N THR A 429 2.53 1.88 -9.59
CA THR A 429 2.86 2.31 -10.96
C THR A 429 4.29 2.83 -11.05
N TYR A 430 4.71 3.65 -10.09
CA TYR A 430 6.06 4.18 -9.99
C TYR A 430 7.11 3.07 -9.84
N TRP A 431 6.90 2.15 -8.90
CA TRP A 431 7.86 1.07 -8.65
C TRP A 431 7.90 0.02 -9.77
N ASP A 432 6.77 -0.25 -10.44
CA ASP A 432 6.74 -1.07 -11.67
C ASP A 432 7.53 -0.40 -12.80
N TYR A 433 7.43 0.92 -12.95
CA TYR A 433 8.25 1.67 -13.90
C TYR A 433 9.74 1.58 -13.55
N VAL A 434 10.13 1.89 -12.31
CA VAL A 434 11.53 1.79 -11.84
C VAL A 434 12.09 0.39 -12.08
N THR A 435 11.32 -0.65 -11.77
CA THR A 435 11.73 -2.05 -11.93
C THR A 435 11.95 -2.42 -13.40
N THR A 436 11.03 -2.02 -14.27
CA THR A 436 11.14 -2.31 -15.71
C THR A 436 12.28 -1.55 -16.36
N GLU A 437 12.52 -0.30 -15.98
CA GLU A 437 13.71 0.46 -16.43
C GLU A 437 15.02 -0.21 -16.03
N GLU A 438 15.07 -0.79 -14.83
CA GLU A 438 16.28 -1.42 -14.31
C GLU A 438 16.71 -2.63 -15.16
N PHE A 439 15.77 -3.52 -15.52
CA PHE A 439 16.13 -4.73 -16.27
C PHE A 439 15.97 -4.61 -17.79
N LYS A 440 15.24 -3.62 -18.32
CA LYS A 440 14.88 -3.52 -19.75
C LYS A 440 16.07 -3.71 -20.69
N HIS A 441 17.17 -3.00 -20.45
CA HIS A 441 18.38 -3.04 -21.28
C HIS A 441 19.43 -4.03 -20.78
N LYS A 442 19.28 -4.50 -19.53
CA LYS A 442 20.25 -5.37 -18.84
C LYS A 442 19.91 -6.85 -19.04
N CYS A 443 18.66 -7.22 -18.73
CA CYS A 443 18.11 -8.58 -18.74
C CYS A 443 16.69 -8.63 -19.36
N PRO A 444 16.54 -8.50 -20.70
CA PRO A 444 15.23 -8.47 -21.37
C PRO A 444 14.37 -9.72 -21.17
N ASP A 445 14.97 -10.87 -20.85
CA ASP A 445 14.24 -12.13 -20.64
C ASP A 445 13.28 -12.05 -19.45
N LEU A 446 13.54 -11.15 -18.50
CA LEU A 446 12.72 -10.92 -17.31
C LEU A 446 11.36 -10.26 -17.61
N PHE A 447 11.16 -9.73 -18.82
CA PHE A 447 9.87 -9.17 -19.23
C PHE A 447 8.72 -10.20 -19.17
N GLU A 448 9.01 -11.47 -19.43
CA GLU A 448 8.00 -12.53 -19.41
C GLU A 448 7.47 -12.73 -17.97
N ASP A 449 8.38 -12.85 -17.01
CA ASP A 449 8.04 -13.04 -15.59
C ASP A 449 7.31 -11.82 -15.00
N TRP A 450 7.76 -10.61 -15.34
CA TRP A 450 7.12 -9.38 -14.89
C TRP A 450 5.70 -9.23 -15.48
N SER A 451 5.53 -9.40 -16.79
CA SER A 451 4.21 -9.26 -17.42
C SER A 451 3.22 -10.34 -16.96
N CYS A 452 3.70 -11.57 -16.73
CA CYS A 452 2.92 -12.62 -16.07
C CYS A 452 2.44 -12.18 -14.69
N ASN A 453 3.34 -11.66 -13.84
CA ASN A 453 2.98 -11.15 -12.53
C ASN A 453 1.95 -10.01 -12.59
N VAL A 454 2.04 -9.08 -13.55
CA VAL A 454 1.02 -8.04 -13.70
C VAL A 454 -0.36 -8.64 -13.90
N VAL A 455 -0.48 -9.63 -14.79
CA VAL A 455 -1.74 -10.32 -15.05
C VAL A 455 -2.20 -11.12 -13.83
N ASP A 456 -1.30 -11.80 -13.14
CA ASP A 456 -1.64 -12.55 -11.92
C ASP A 456 -2.13 -11.63 -10.80
N ARG A 457 -1.49 -10.46 -10.60
CA ARG A 457 -1.95 -9.42 -9.68
C ARG A 457 -3.35 -8.94 -10.05
N LEU A 458 -3.57 -8.61 -11.34
CA LEU A 458 -4.87 -8.18 -11.85
C LEU A 458 -5.97 -9.22 -11.58
N MET A 459 -5.70 -10.50 -11.83
CA MET A 459 -6.67 -11.57 -11.64
C MET A 459 -7.03 -11.77 -10.15
N ASN A 460 -6.11 -11.46 -9.24
CA ASN A 460 -6.30 -11.55 -7.80
C ASN A 460 -6.84 -10.27 -7.14
N LEU A 461 -7.01 -9.18 -7.90
CA LEU A 461 -7.57 -7.93 -7.37
C LEU A 461 -9.03 -8.10 -6.91
N LYS A 462 -9.44 -7.24 -5.97
CA LYS A 462 -10.87 -7.06 -5.66
C LYS A 462 -11.59 -6.43 -6.86
N PRO A 463 -12.89 -6.68 -7.03
CA PRO A 463 -13.69 -5.97 -8.03
C PRO A 463 -13.56 -4.46 -7.88
N TRP A 464 -13.55 -3.76 -9.01
CA TRP A 464 -13.39 -2.31 -9.14
C TRP A 464 -12.03 -1.76 -8.70
N CYS A 465 -11.01 -2.62 -8.60
CA CYS A 465 -9.62 -2.22 -8.47
C CYS A 465 -8.89 -2.30 -9.82
N GLU A 466 -7.81 -1.56 -9.94
CA GLU A 466 -7.07 -1.40 -11.19
C GLU A 466 -5.56 -1.58 -10.98
N VAL A 467 -4.88 -2.16 -11.97
CA VAL A 467 -3.43 -2.03 -12.13
C VAL A 467 -3.17 -0.99 -13.21
N THR A 468 -2.36 0.02 -12.90
CA THR A 468 -1.93 1.01 -13.88
C THR A 468 -0.44 0.84 -14.16
N LEU A 469 -0.06 0.89 -15.43
CA LEU A 469 1.32 0.83 -15.91
C LEU A 469 1.64 2.06 -16.76
N VAL A 470 2.91 2.43 -16.87
CA VAL A 470 3.34 3.41 -17.86
C VAL A 470 3.90 2.70 -19.08
N VAL A 471 3.35 3.00 -20.26
CA VAL A 471 3.66 2.34 -21.53
C VAL A 471 3.89 3.32 -22.69
N GLY A 472 3.96 4.62 -22.42
CA GLY A 472 4.15 5.66 -23.43
C GLY A 472 5.57 5.71 -24.01
N HIS A 473 5.71 6.46 -25.10
CA HIS A 473 6.99 6.69 -25.77
C HIS A 473 7.77 7.87 -25.15
N ASP A 474 9.02 8.07 -25.55
CA ASP A 474 9.88 9.11 -24.97
C ASP A 474 9.23 10.52 -24.97
N GLY A 475 9.33 11.18 -23.81
CA GLY A 475 8.65 12.45 -23.50
C GLY A 475 7.14 12.35 -23.22
N HIS A 476 6.48 11.20 -23.35
CA HIS A 476 5.03 11.17 -23.37
C HIS A 476 4.45 10.16 -22.38
N CYS A 477 3.65 10.66 -21.43
CA CYS A 477 3.05 9.84 -20.37
C CYS A 477 1.75 9.19 -20.86
N ILE A 478 1.82 7.92 -21.26
CA ILE A 478 0.65 7.09 -21.57
C ILE A 478 0.53 5.99 -20.52
N TYR A 479 -0.67 5.84 -19.98
CA TYR A 479 -0.98 4.85 -18.95
C TYR A 479 -1.75 3.69 -19.57
N LEU A 480 -1.36 2.47 -19.25
CA LEU A 480 -2.17 1.28 -19.51
C LEU A 480 -2.89 0.91 -18.22
N SER A 481 -4.21 0.97 -18.26
CA SER A 481 -5.11 0.84 -17.14
C SER A 481 -5.90 -0.45 -17.25
N LEU A 482 -5.64 -1.38 -16.33
CA LEU A 482 -6.18 -2.73 -16.32
C LEU A 482 -7.17 -2.86 -15.16
N CYS A 483 -8.46 -2.75 -15.46
CA CYS A 483 -9.52 -2.74 -14.46
C CYS A 483 -10.20 -4.10 -14.37
N LYS A 484 -10.36 -4.62 -13.16
CA LYS A 484 -11.16 -5.82 -12.89
C LYS A 484 -12.53 -5.40 -12.39
N THR A 485 -13.59 -5.81 -13.08
CA THR A 485 -14.97 -5.67 -12.61
C THR A 485 -15.40 -6.93 -11.85
N LEU A 486 -16.71 -7.08 -11.57
CA LEU A 486 -17.25 -8.29 -10.95
C LEU A 486 -17.07 -9.52 -11.86
N ASP A 487 -17.20 -9.33 -13.17
CA ASP A 487 -17.33 -10.40 -14.15
C ASP A 487 -16.38 -10.26 -15.35
N SER A 488 -15.64 -9.16 -15.47
CA SER A 488 -14.89 -8.82 -16.68
C SER A 488 -13.55 -8.16 -16.36
N ILE A 489 -12.63 -8.22 -17.33
CA ILE A 489 -11.43 -7.38 -17.38
C ILE A 489 -11.64 -6.31 -18.44
N LEU A 490 -11.30 -5.06 -18.11
CA LEU A 490 -11.31 -3.92 -19.00
C LEU A 490 -9.88 -3.41 -19.19
N VAL A 491 -9.44 -3.29 -20.43
CA VAL A 491 -8.10 -2.82 -20.81
C VAL A 491 -8.24 -1.46 -21.48
N ARG A 492 -7.75 -0.41 -20.83
CA ARG A 492 -7.90 0.97 -21.28
C ARG A 492 -6.53 1.61 -21.45
N VAL A 493 -6.35 2.35 -22.54
CA VAL A 493 -5.18 3.22 -22.71
C VAL A 493 -5.59 4.63 -22.33
N ASP A 494 -5.00 5.12 -21.24
CA ASP A 494 -5.27 6.41 -20.64
C ASP A 494 -4.23 7.45 -21.06
N ASN A 495 -4.73 8.50 -21.72
CA ASN A 495 -4.02 9.73 -22.01
C ASN A 495 -4.97 10.94 -21.85
N ARG A 496 -4.44 12.14 -21.54
CA ARG A 496 -5.05 13.51 -21.50
C ARG A 496 -6.52 13.63 -20.98
N TRP A 497 -7.13 14.82 -20.94
CA TRP A 497 -8.58 15.03 -20.73
C TRP A 497 -9.28 15.66 -21.96
N MET A 498 -10.52 15.29 -22.30
CA MET A 498 -11.16 15.59 -23.61
C MET A 498 -11.51 17.07 -23.80
N HIS A 499 -11.94 17.77 -22.74
CA HIS A 499 -12.28 19.21 -22.79
C HIS A 499 -11.09 20.14 -23.10
N THR A 500 -9.92 19.57 -23.34
CA THR A 500 -8.72 20.31 -23.71
C THR A 500 -8.38 20.14 -25.21
N VAL A 501 -8.94 19.14 -25.90
CA VAL A 501 -8.71 18.86 -27.33
C VAL A 501 -9.36 19.97 -28.19
N PRO A 502 -8.68 20.53 -29.21
CA PRO A 502 -9.28 21.53 -30.08
C PRO A 502 -10.57 21.03 -30.73
N VAL A 503 -11.62 21.86 -30.73
CA VAL A 503 -12.99 21.55 -31.23
C VAL A 503 -12.98 21.02 -32.67
N ASN A 504 -11.99 21.39 -33.48
CA ASN A 504 -11.91 21.04 -34.90
C ASN A 504 -11.20 19.70 -35.17
N THR A 505 -11.02 18.84 -34.16
CA THR A 505 -10.34 17.54 -34.34
C THR A 505 -11.38 16.47 -34.73
N PRO A 506 -11.33 15.88 -35.94
CA PRO A 506 -12.42 15.02 -36.45
C PRO A 506 -12.45 13.64 -35.78
N HIS A 507 -13.58 13.26 -35.17
CA HIS A 507 -13.72 12.02 -34.39
C HIS A 507 -15.09 11.33 -34.60
N PRO A 508 -15.16 9.99 -34.61
CA PRO A 508 -16.43 9.25 -34.68
C PRO A 508 -17.26 9.37 -33.39
N GLU A 509 -18.53 9.77 -33.52
CA GLU A 509 -19.52 9.88 -32.43
C GLU A 509 -20.35 8.58 -32.31
N ASN A 510 -20.85 8.25 -31.12
CA ASN A 510 -21.83 7.15 -30.95
C ASN A 510 -23.28 7.64 -31.10
N GLU A 511 -24.25 6.72 -31.07
CA GLU A 511 -25.70 6.96 -31.22
C GLU A 511 -26.30 7.97 -30.22
N LEU A 512 -25.60 8.29 -29.13
CA LEU A 512 -26.00 9.29 -28.14
C LEU A 512 -25.29 10.65 -28.32
N GLY A 513 -24.51 10.83 -29.40
CA GLY A 513 -23.62 11.99 -29.58
C GLY A 513 -22.50 12.05 -28.54
N LEU A 514 -22.28 10.95 -27.81
CA LEU A 514 -21.26 10.84 -26.76
C LEU A 514 -20.07 10.06 -27.30
N ILE A 515 -18.89 10.53 -26.98
CA ILE A 515 -17.66 9.93 -27.45
C ILE A 515 -17.18 8.96 -26.33
N GLN A 516 -16.79 7.70 -26.62
CA GLN A 516 -16.29 6.58 -25.73
C GLN A 516 -14.77 6.49 -25.26
N SER A 517 -14.44 6.16 -24.01
CA SER A 517 -13.01 5.88 -23.62
C SER A 517 -12.31 4.85 -24.53
N TYR A 518 -11.01 4.98 -24.84
CA TYR A 518 -10.27 4.00 -25.67
C TYR A 518 -10.06 2.68 -24.90
N LEU A 519 -11.14 1.92 -24.81
CA LEU A 519 -11.22 0.55 -24.32
C LEU A 519 -10.66 -0.35 -25.43
N VAL A 520 -9.42 -0.76 -25.25
CA VAL A 520 -8.67 -1.57 -26.21
C VAL A 520 -9.31 -2.95 -26.31
N ALA A 521 -9.50 -3.56 -25.15
CA ALA A 521 -9.98 -4.92 -25.00
C ALA A 521 -10.88 -5.04 -23.76
N TYR A 522 -11.82 -5.97 -23.84
CA TYR A 522 -12.63 -6.40 -22.71
C TYR A 522 -13.01 -7.86 -22.87
N PHE A 523 -12.94 -8.62 -21.78
CA PHE A 523 -13.30 -10.03 -21.81
C PHE A 523 -13.84 -10.50 -20.47
N ASN A 524 -14.72 -11.51 -20.52
CA ASN A 524 -15.41 -12.04 -19.35
C ASN A 524 -14.52 -13.04 -18.59
N LEU A 525 -14.53 -12.98 -17.27
CA LEU A 525 -13.79 -13.87 -16.37
C LEU A 525 -14.32 -15.32 -16.41
N ASN A 526 -15.56 -15.54 -16.84
CA ASN A 526 -16.19 -16.86 -16.99
C ASN A 526 -16.18 -17.35 -18.45
N SER A 527 -15.46 -16.66 -19.34
CA SER A 527 -15.37 -17.03 -20.76
C SER A 527 -14.54 -18.30 -20.97
N PRO A 528 -14.94 -19.20 -21.89
CA PRO A 528 -14.11 -20.34 -22.28
C PRO A 528 -12.77 -19.91 -22.90
N ASN A 529 -12.64 -18.66 -23.37
CA ASN A 529 -11.41 -18.11 -23.92
C ASN A 529 -10.50 -17.45 -22.88
N LEU A 530 -10.81 -17.52 -21.59
CA LEU A 530 -10.09 -16.79 -20.54
C LEU A 530 -8.57 -16.99 -20.60
N ASP A 531 -8.10 -18.22 -20.77
CA ASP A 531 -6.66 -18.50 -20.80
C ASP A 531 -5.98 -17.95 -22.05
N LYS A 532 -6.69 -17.95 -23.20
CA LYS A 532 -6.24 -17.28 -24.42
C LYS A 532 -6.14 -15.77 -24.21
N ASN A 533 -7.13 -15.16 -23.56
CA ASN A 533 -7.18 -13.73 -23.29
C ASN A 533 -6.11 -13.30 -22.26
N LYS A 534 -5.85 -14.12 -21.24
CA LYS A 534 -4.72 -13.94 -20.32
C LYS A 534 -3.39 -13.98 -21.05
N LYS A 535 -3.20 -14.94 -21.96
CA LYS A 535 -1.97 -15.05 -22.77
C LYS A 535 -1.78 -13.83 -23.67
N TRP A 536 -2.86 -13.38 -24.33
CA TRP A 536 -2.85 -12.13 -25.09
C TRP A 536 -2.47 -10.93 -24.22
N LEU A 537 -3.07 -10.79 -23.03
CA LEU A 537 -2.82 -9.66 -22.15
C LEU A 537 -1.37 -9.61 -21.66
N LYS A 538 -0.77 -10.77 -21.34
CA LYS A 538 0.65 -10.89 -20.98
C LYS A 538 1.55 -10.37 -22.10
N GLU A 539 1.31 -10.82 -23.34
CA GLU A 539 2.07 -10.40 -24.52
C GLU A 539 1.86 -8.91 -24.83
N TYR A 540 0.63 -8.43 -24.72
CA TYR A 540 0.27 -7.03 -24.94
C TYR A 540 0.99 -6.09 -23.96
N ILE A 541 0.98 -6.41 -22.66
CA ILE A 541 1.69 -5.65 -21.62
C ILE A 541 3.20 -5.67 -21.88
N LYS A 542 3.77 -6.86 -22.12
CA LYS A 542 5.20 -7.04 -22.40
C LYS A 542 5.67 -6.15 -23.55
N ASN A 543 4.96 -6.19 -24.68
CA ASN A 543 5.34 -5.44 -25.86
C ASN A 543 5.11 -3.93 -25.68
N ALA A 544 4.02 -3.53 -25.01
CA ALA A 544 3.76 -2.13 -24.68
C ALA A 544 4.89 -1.53 -23.82
N THR A 545 5.42 -2.28 -22.86
CA THR A 545 6.51 -1.81 -22.00
C THR A 545 7.87 -1.82 -22.71
N LYS A 546 8.12 -2.76 -23.62
CA LYS A 546 9.35 -2.77 -24.45
C LYS A 546 9.43 -1.56 -25.38
N LEU A 547 8.31 -1.22 -26.01
CA LEU A 547 8.19 -0.13 -26.99
C LEU A 547 8.21 1.28 -26.38
N ARG A 548 8.49 1.44 -25.07
CA ARG A 548 8.59 2.78 -24.46
C ARG A 548 9.73 3.65 -25.03
N ASP A 549 10.79 3.02 -25.54
CA ASP A 549 11.93 3.77 -26.15
C ASP A 549 11.95 3.62 -27.68
N SER A 550 10.91 3.01 -28.27
CA SER A 550 10.84 2.82 -29.73
C SER A 550 10.41 4.11 -30.45
N ASP A 551 10.38 4.07 -31.78
CA ASP A 551 9.73 5.13 -32.55
C ASP A 551 8.27 5.33 -32.08
N SER A 552 7.85 6.58 -32.09
CA SER A 552 6.50 7.00 -31.70
C SER A 552 5.43 6.19 -32.42
N ASN A 553 5.58 5.97 -33.73
CA ASN A 553 4.53 5.31 -34.50
C ASN A 553 4.43 3.82 -34.15
N GLU A 554 5.53 3.17 -33.81
CA GLU A 554 5.55 1.76 -33.42
C GLU A 554 4.86 1.55 -32.07
N SER A 555 5.23 2.35 -31.06
CA SER A 555 4.61 2.31 -29.74
C SER A 555 3.11 2.63 -29.81
N MET A 556 2.75 3.70 -30.51
CA MET A 556 1.35 4.12 -30.65
C MET A 556 0.52 3.11 -31.45
N ARG A 557 1.07 2.51 -32.51
CA ARG A 557 0.39 1.43 -33.24
C ARG A 557 0.14 0.22 -32.35
N HIS A 558 1.12 -0.23 -31.57
CA HIS A 558 0.90 -1.35 -30.65
C HIS A 558 -0.20 -1.05 -29.63
N LEU A 559 -0.24 0.17 -29.09
CA LEU A 559 -1.24 0.57 -28.11
C LEU A 559 -2.65 0.72 -28.70
N TYR A 560 -2.77 1.29 -29.90
CA TYR A 560 -4.04 1.75 -30.50
C TYR A 560 -4.49 1.01 -31.76
N CYS A 561 -3.68 0.14 -32.34
CA CYS A 561 -4.02 -0.58 -33.56
C CYS A 561 -3.90 -2.09 -33.31
N SER A 562 -4.94 -2.84 -33.66
CA SER A 562 -4.78 -4.28 -33.82
C SER A 562 -4.04 -4.52 -35.13
N ASP A 563 -2.81 -5.02 -35.09
CA ASP A 563 -2.19 -5.56 -36.30
C ASP A 563 -3.13 -6.61 -36.91
N ASN A 564 -3.24 -6.66 -38.23
CA ASN A 564 -4.12 -7.58 -38.98
C ASN A 564 -3.94 -9.08 -38.64
N LYS A 565 -2.99 -9.44 -37.77
CA LYS A 565 -2.66 -10.79 -37.32
C LYS A 565 -3.32 -11.20 -35.98
N SER A 566 -3.80 -10.27 -35.14
CA SER A 566 -4.56 -10.62 -33.93
C SER A 566 -5.51 -9.50 -33.49
N SER A 567 -6.81 -9.74 -33.57
CA SER A 567 -7.84 -8.83 -33.04
C SER A 567 -7.75 -8.72 -31.51
N PHE A 568 -7.90 -7.51 -30.98
CA PHE A 568 -8.03 -7.30 -29.54
C PHE A 568 -9.26 -8.03 -28.99
N PRO A 569 -9.17 -8.74 -27.84
CA PRO A 569 -10.32 -9.42 -27.25
C PRO A 569 -11.44 -8.44 -26.93
N ARG A 570 -12.64 -8.69 -27.48
CA ARG A 570 -13.85 -7.91 -27.22
C ARG A 570 -15.02 -8.88 -27.09
N GLU A 571 -15.24 -9.37 -25.88
CA GLU A 571 -16.25 -10.41 -25.60
C GLU A 571 -17.46 -9.84 -24.88
N GLY A 572 -18.64 -10.06 -25.45
CA GLY A 572 -19.92 -9.61 -24.89
C GLY A 572 -20.23 -8.14 -25.18
N ASN A 573 -21.11 -7.56 -24.37
CA ASN A 573 -21.49 -6.15 -24.47
C ASN A 573 -20.60 -5.28 -23.58
N VAL A 574 -20.28 -4.08 -24.06
CA VAL A 574 -19.56 -3.08 -23.26
C VAL A 574 -20.39 -2.70 -22.03
N LEU A 575 -19.80 -2.84 -20.84
CA LEU A 575 -20.44 -2.50 -19.56
C LEU A 575 -20.97 -1.05 -19.55
N SER A 576 -22.14 -0.84 -18.94
CA SER A 576 -22.79 0.47 -18.86
C SER A 576 -21.91 1.55 -18.23
N ILE A 577 -21.05 1.17 -17.26
CA ILE A 577 -20.10 2.09 -16.62
C ILE A 577 -19.15 2.78 -17.62
N VAL A 578 -18.79 2.08 -18.71
CA VAL A 578 -17.90 2.60 -19.75
C VAL A 578 -18.56 3.72 -20.55
N LYS A 579 -19.91 3.72 -20.65
CA LYS A 579 -20.66 4.77 -21.36
C LYS A 579 -20.49 6.16 -20.74
N HIS A 580 -20.14 6.21 -19.46
CA HIS A 580 -19.91 7.47 -18.72
C HIS A 580 -18.42 7.86 -18.67
N TRP A 581 -17.52 7.08 -19.27
CA TRP A 581 -16.08 7.40 -19.28
C TRP A 581 -15.73 8.41 -20.38
N PRO A 582 -14.79 9.34 -20.13
CA PRO A 582 -14.37 10.33 -21.12
C PRO A 582 -13.64 9.70 -22.32
N TYR A 583 -13.91 10.16 -23.55
CA TYR A 583 -13.33 9.63 -24.80
C TYR A 583 -12.03 10.22 -25.28
N ARG A 584 -11.43 9.46 -26.19
CA ARG A 584 -10.25 9.79 -26.97
C ARG A 584 -10.29 9.20 -28.39
N PRO A 585 -9.85 9.95 -29.41
CA PRO A 585 -9.54 9.36 -30.71
C PRO A 585 -8.32 8.43 -30.64
N THR A 586 -8.30 7.45 -31.54
CA THR A 586 -7.13 6.65 -31.86
C THR A 586 -5.97 7.57 -32.23
N GLN A 587 -4.84 7.45 -31.54
CA GLN A 587 -3.64 8.20 -31.84
C GLN A 587 -2.64 7.27 -32.52
N THR A 588 -2.41 7.46 -33.81
CA THR A 588 -1.46 6.65 -34.59
C THR A 588 -0.05 7.24 -34.63
N ASN A 589 0.12 8.48 -34.15
CA ASN A 589 1.40 9.19 -34.07
C ASN A 589 1.44 10.12 -32.84
N ALA A 590 2.53 10.09 -32.08
CA ALA A 590 2.82 11.01 -30.99
C ALA A 590 2.71 12.50 -31.34
N ALA A 591 3.11 12.89 -32.56
CA ALA A 591 3.08 14.30 -32.95
C ALA A 591 1.64 14.85 -33.03
N SER A 592 0.67 13.98 -33.30
CA SER A 592 -0.78 14.30 -33.22
C SER A 592 -1.34 14.15 -31.80
N SER A 593 -0.52 13.66 -30.89
CA SER A 593 -0.87 13.36 -29.51
C SER A 593 -0.42 14.51 -28.64
N TYR A 594 -1.28 15.51 -28.50
CA TYR A 594 -1.16 16.53 -27.47
C TYR A 594 -1.17 15.82 -26.10
N LEU A 595 -0.01 15.43 -25.56
CA LEU A 595 0.07 14.56 -24.39
C LEU A 595 0.46 15.39 -23.17
N ARG A 596 -0.55 15.76 -22.39
CA ARG A 596 -0.35 16.42 -21.09
C ARG A 596 -1.04 15.63 -19.99
N SER A 597 -0.21 14.82 -19.33
CA SER A 597 -0.13 14.35 -17.94
C SER A 597 -1.36 14.15 -17.02
N ASN A 598 -2.57 14.55 -17.40
CA ASN A 598 -3.79 14.24 -16.63
C ASN A 598 -4.17 12.76 -16.82
N ASN A 599 -4.03 11.98 -15.74
CA ASN A 599 -4.37 10.56 -15.71
C ASN A 599 -5.90 10.41 -15.57
N VAL A 600 -6.55 10.01 -16.65
CA VAL A 600 -8.00 9.74 -16.68
C VAL A 600 -8.37 8.65 -15.68
N GLY A 601 -7.54 7.62 -15.53
CA GLY A 601 -7.72 6.56 -14.54
C GLY A 601 -7.76 7.09 -13.11
N TYR A 602 -6.92 8.07 -12.77
CA TYR A 602 -6.94 8.73 -11.46
C TYR A 602 -8.31 9.39 -11.19
N ARG A 603 -8.86 10.11 -12.18
CA ARG A 603 -10.21 10.68 -12.07
C ARG A 603 -11.30 9.63 -11.96
N ILE A 604 -11.25 8.59 -12.79
CA ILE A 604 -12.26 7.51 -12.79
C ILE A 604 -12.31 6.81 -11.43
N ARG A 605 -11.14 6.50 -10.83
CA ARG A 605 -11.07 5.79 -9.54
C ARG A 605 -11.56 6.64 -8.37
N LEU A 606 -11.25 7.93 -8.35
CA LEU A 606 -11.76 8.84 -7.31
C LEU A 606 -13.25 9.17 -7.52
N GLY A 607 -13.68 9.27 -8.77
CA GLY A 607 -14.93 9.90 -9.18
C GLY A 607 -14.79 11.43 -9.24
N ASP A 608 -15.62 12.06 -10.07
CA ASP A 608 -15.50 13.47 -10.44
C ASP A 608 -15.50 14.44 -9.24
N VAL A 609 -16.35 14.19 -8.26
CA VAL A 609 -16.49 15.04 -7.07
C VAL A 609 -15.20 15.06 -6.24
N ILE A 610 -14.65 13.88 -5.94
CA ILE A 610 -13.42 13.76 -5.13
C ILE A 610 -12.21 14.20 -5.95
N TYR A 611 -12.15 13.85 -7.24
CA TYR A 611 -11.06 14.28 -8.11
C TYR A 611 -10.95 15.81 -8.20
N THR A 612 -12.06 16.51 -8.42
CA THR A 612 -12.08 17.99 -8.45
C THR A 612 -11.66 18.58 -7.12
N TRP A 613 -12.12 17.98 -6.01
CA TRP A 613 -11.69 18.41 -4.68
C TRP A 613 -10.18 18.21 -4.47
N VAL A 614 -9.63 17.06 -4.85
CA VAL A 614 -8.18 16.80 -4.77
C VAL A 614 -7.41 17.83 -5.59
N LYS A 615 -7.84 18.12 -6.81
CA LYS A 615 -7.23 19.18 -7.64
C LYS A 615 -7.20 20.53 -6.94
N ASN A 616 -8.27 20.90 -6.24
CA ASN A 616 -8.30 22.13 -5.47
C ASN A 616 -7.36 22.11 -4.26
N GLN A 617 -7.13 20.95 -3.64
CA GLN A 617 -6.14 20.83 -2.56
C GLN A 617 -4.70 20.81 -3.09
N GLU A 618 -4.43 20.22 -4.26
CA GLU A 618 -3.11 20.26 -4.89
C GLU A 618 -2.63 21.71 -5.03
N TYR A 619 -3.49 22.65 -5.43
CA TYR A 619 -3.16 24.07 -5.56
C TYR A 619 -2.78 24.78 -4.25
N LYS A 620 -3.08 24.18 -3.09
CA LYS A 620 -2.75 24.74 -1.78
C LYS A 620 -1.41 24.24 -1.24
N SER A 621 -0.78 23.28 -1.93
CA SER A 621 0.52 22.74 -1.53
C SER A 621 1.58 23.84 -1.46
N PHE A 622 2.42 23.79 -0.44
CA PHE A 622 3.53 24.73 -0.26
C PHE A 622 4.49 24.75 -1.45
N VAL A 623 4.56 23.63 -2.20
CA VAL A 623 5.42 23.51 -3.38
C VAL A 623 5.07 24.58 -4.42
N PHE A 624 3.80 25.00 -4.50
CA PHE A 624 3.34 26.07 -5.40
C PHE A 624 3.49 27.48 -4.82
N ASN A 625 3.58 27.65 -3.51
CA ASN A 625 3.67 28.98 -2.86
C ASN A 625 5.06 29.60 -2.95
N LYS A 626 6.11 28.80 -3.20
CA LYS A 626 7.51 29.26 -3.34
C LYS A 626 7.80 30.08 -4.62
N THR A 627 6.78 30.45 -5.41
CA THR A 627 6.94 31.26 -6.63
C THR A 627 7.04 32.77 -6.40
N ASN A 628 7.59 33.21 -5.27
CA ASN A 628 8.23 34.51 -5.14
C ASN A 628 9.57 34.29 -4.44
N TYR A 629 10.65 34.15 -5.20
CA TYR A 629 12.04 34.59 -4.89
C TYR A 629 13.01 33.93 -5.89
N ASN A 630 12.99 34.47 -7.11
CA ASN A 630 14.16 34.94 -7.86
C ASN A 630 13.73 35.14 -9.31
N SER A 631 13.27 36.36 -9.57
CA SER A 631 13.58 37.05 -10.81
C SER A 631 15.06 36.84 -11.13
N HIS A 632 15.36 36.12 -12.21
CA HIS A 632 16.36 36.46 -13.22
C HIS A 632 16.15 35.63 -14.48
#